data_AF-A0AAJ3B5C2-F1
#
_entry.id   AF-A0AAJ3B5C2-F1
#
_cell.length_a   1.000
_cell.length_b   1.000
_cell.length_c   1.000
_cell.angle_alpha   90.00
_cell.angle_beta   90.00
_cell.angle_gamma   90.00
#
_symmetry.space_group_name_H-M   'P 1'
#
loop_
_entity.id
_entity.type
_entity.pdbx_description
1 polymer ?
#
loop_
_entity_poly.entity_id
_entity_poly.type
_entity_poly.pdbx_seq_one_letter_code
_entity_poly.pdbx_strand_id
1 'polypeptide(L)'
;MDIEHNAKNLLSLIAQLSADHPKSSTQLHGKHEEVLAGLRQLYLLRLITGTITHGRISDPLGYQWAAAENILLTKRGKAFKSV
;
A
#
# COMPACT_ATOMS: atom_id res chain seq x y z
N MET A 1 12.62 -5.16 13.23
CA MET A 1 12.06 -5.56 11.92
C MET A 1 13.20 -5.48 10.93
N ASP A 2 13.46 -6.56 10.21
CA ASP A 2 14.56 -6.64 9.23
C ASP A 2 14.28 -5.73 8.02
N ILE A 3 15.25 -4.89 7.66
CA ILE A 3 15.16 -3.94 6.55
C ILE A 3 14.91 -4.69 5.23
N GLU A 4 15.52 -5.86 5.06
CA GLU A 4 15.33 -6.67 3.85
C GLU A 4 13.91 -7.20 3.74
N HIS A 5 13.35 -7.65 4.86
CA HIS A 5 11.97 -8.13 4.90
C HIS A 5 10.99 -7.02 4.55
N ASN A 6 11.20 -5.82 5.09
CA ASN A 6 10.36 -4.67 4.78
C ASN A 6 10.48 -4.26 3.30
N ALA A 7 11.69 -4.23 2.75
CA ALA A 7 11.92 -3.93 1.33
C ALA A 7 11.21 -4.95 0.41
N LYS A 8 11.30 -6.25 0.73
CA LYS A 8 10.61 -7.32 0.00
C LYS A 8 9.09 -7.16 0.05
N ASN A 9 8.54 -6.79 1.20
CA ASN A 9 7.11 -6.53 1.35
C ASN A 9 6.66 -5.36 0.44
N LEU A 10 7.39 -4.23 0.47
CA LEU A 10 7.06 -3.07 -0.36
C LEU A 10 7.13 -3.38 -1.86
N LEU A 11 8.16 -4.09 -2.31
CA LEU A 11 8.28 -4.50 -3.72
C LEU A 11 7.15 -5.46 -4.13
N SER A 12 6.78 -6.40 -3.26
CA SER A 12 5.64 -7.29 -3.50
C SER A 12 4.32 -6.51 -3.65
N LEU A 13 4.08 -5.51 -2.81
CA LEU A 13 2.89 -4.65 -2.92
C LEU A 13 2.91 -3.81 -4.21
N ILE A 14 4.06 -3.23 -4.58
CA ILE A 14 4.22 -2.47 -5.83
C ILE A 14 3.92 -3.35 -7.05
N ALA A 15 4.36 -4.61 -7.05
CA ALA A 15 4.10 -5.55 -8.14
C ALA A 15 2.60 -5.81 -8.35
N GLN A 16 1.85 -5.88 -7.25
CA GLN A 16 0.40 -6.10 -7.27
C GLN A 16 -0.41 -4.88 -7.72
N LEU A 17 0.12 -3.66 -7.55
CA LEU A 17 -0.59 -2.43 -7.88
C LEU A 17 -0.42 -2.04 -9.35
N SER A 18 -1.36 -1.23 -9.82
CA SER A 18 -1.36 -0.63 -11.16
C SER A 18 -1.55 0.87 -11.02
N ALA A 19 -1.18 1.65 -12.04
CA ALA A 19 -1.54 3.07 -12.04
C ALA A 19 -2.81 3.37 -12.83
N ASP A 20 -3.32 2.39 -13.56
CA ASP A 20 -4.46 2.56 -14.44
C ASP A 20 -5.66 1.74 -13.94
N HIS A 21 -5.41 0.75 -13.08
CA HIS A 21 -6.43 -0.13 -12.51
C HIS A 21 -6.44 -0.01 -10.98
N PRO A 22 -7.40 0.74 -10.41
CA PRO A 22 -7.46 0.96 -8.96
C PRO A 22 -7.72 -0.33 -8.22
N LYS A 23 -7.16 -0.44 -7.01
CA LYS A 23 -7.40 -1.56 -6.10
C LYS A 23 -7.88 -1.09 -4.72
N SER A 24 -8.62 -1.94 -4.05
CA SER A 24 -8.89 -1.90 -2.62
C SER A 24 -7.73 -2.56 -1.86
N SER A 25 -7.50 -2.14 -0.61
CA SER A 25 -6.60 -2.82 0.32
C SER A 25 -6.95 -4.31 0.49
N THR A 26 -8.24 -4.65 0.40
CA THR A 26 -8.76 -6.01 0.53
C THR A 26 -8.41 -6.92 -0.65
N GLN A 27 -8.00 -6.34 -1.78
CA GLN A 27 -7.62 -7.07 -3.00
C GLN A 27 -6.12 -7.37 -3.09
N LEU A 28 -5.35 -7.01 -2.05
CA LEU A 28 -3.91 -7.24 -1.99
C LEU A 28 -3.59 -8.51 -1.22
N HIS A 29 -2.70 -9.32 -1.78
CA HIS A 29 -2.22 -10.56 -1.19
C HIS A 29 -1.10 -10.29 -0.18
N GLY A 30 -1.17 -10.99 0.96
CA GLY A 30 -0.21 -10.90 2.05
C GLY A 30 -0.90 -11.02 3.40
N LYS A 31 -0.13 -11.00 4.49
CA LYS A 31 -0.74 -10.86 5.82
C LYS A 31 -1.34 -9.47 5.95
N HIS A 32 -2.55 -9.38 6.49
CA HIS A 32 -3.30 -8.14 6.57
C HIS A 32 -2.45 -6.99 7.17
N GLU A 33 -1.85 -7.20 8.34
CA GLU A 33 -0.99 -6.20 9.00
C GLU A 33 0.22 -5.76 8.13
N GLU A 34 0.85 -6.69 7.41
CA GLU A 34 1.99 -6.40 6.53
C GLU A 34 1.56 -5.58 5.31
N VAL A 35 0.39 -5.88 4.75
CA VAL A 35 -0.23 -5.11 3.66
C VAL A 35 -0.53 -3.70 4.12
N LEU A 36 -1.19 -3.52 5.27
CA LEU A 36 -1.57 -2.20 5.77
C LEU A 36 -0.36 -1.34 6.13
N ALA A 37 0.63 -1.92 6.82
CA ALA A 37 1.87 -1.23 7.14
C ALA A 37 2.64 -0.83 5.86
N GLY A 38 2.69 -1.74 4.88
CA GLY A 38 3.34 -1.48 3.59
C GLY A 38 2.64 -0.38 2.79
N LEU A 39 1.31 -0.41 2.69
CA LEU A 39 0.53 0.64 2.03
C LEU A 39 0.78 2.02 2.65
N ARG A 40 0.80 2.10 3.99
CA ARG A 40 1.13 3.33 4.71
C ARG A 40 2.51 3.86 4.32
N GLN A 41 3.52 2.99 4.28
CA GLN A 41 4.88 3.37 3.88
C GLN A 41 4.95 3.82 2.42
N LEU A 42 4.34 3.08 1.49
CA LEU A 42 4.30 3.45 0.07
C LEU A 42 3.65 4.83 -0.14
N TYR A 43 2.59 5.13 0.61
CA TYR A 43 1.93 6.43 0.57
C TYR A 43 2.81 7.56 1.10
N LEU A 44 3.47 7.35 2.25
CA LEU A 44 4.43 8.31 2.82
C LEU A 44 5.60 8.59 1.87
N LEU A 45 6.03 7.57 1.12
CA LEU A 45 7.06 7.68 0.08
C LEU A 45 6.53 8.28 -1.26
N ARG A 46 5.23 8.58 -1.34
CA ARG A 46 4.52 9.08 -2.52
C ARG A 46 4.61 8.14 -3.73
N LEU A 47 4.67 6.83 -3.48
CA LEU A 47 4.69 5.80 -4.52
C LEU A 47 3.28 5.37 -4.92
N ILE A 48 2.29 5.59 -4.06
CA ILE A 48 0.89 5.31 -4.33
C ILE A 48 0.01 6.51 -4.02
N THR A 49 -1.18 6.51 -4.59
CA THR A 49 -2.34 7.29 -4.15
C THR A 49 -3.36 6.34 -3.52
N GLY A 50 -4.36 6.87 -2.83
CA GLY A 50 -5.47 6.10 -2.27
C GLY A 50 -6.49 7.03 -1.63
N THR A 51 -7.74 6.57 -1.59
CA THR A 51 -8.84 7.26 -0.90
C THR A 51 -9.23 6.45 0.33
N ILE A 52 -9.28 7.09 1.50
CA ILE A 52 -9.71 6.44 2.74
C ILE A 52 -11.19 6.75 2.91
N THR A 53 -12.05 5.74 2.77
CA THR A 53 -13.50 5.94 2.68
C THR A 53 -14.23 5.93 4.02
N HIS A 54 -13.58 5.51 5.12
CA HIS A 54 -14.24 5.38 6.43
C HIS A 54 -13.44 6.05 7.54
N GLY A 55 -14.03 7.10 8.13
CA GLY A 55 -13.49 7.81 9.29
C GLY A 55 -13.86 7.11 10.60
N ARG A 56 -12.90 7.09 11.54
CA ARG A 56 -12.95 6.56 12.93
C ARG A 56 -12.60 5.09 13.14
N ILE A 57 -11.42 4.66 12.70
CA ILE A 57 -10.63 3.73 13.53
C ILE A 57 -9.22 4.29 13.64
N SER A 58 -8.94 4.90 14.78
CA SER A 58 -7.62 5.37 15.18
C SER A 58 -7.16 4.51 16.35
N ASP A 59 -6.39 3.47 16.02
CA ASP A 59 -5.59 2.68 16.96
C ASP A 59 -4.11 3.13 16.82
N PRO A 60 -3.19 2.79 17.74
CA PRO A 60 -1.79 3.24 17.72
C PRO A 60 -1.02 2.96 16.41
N LEU A 61 -1.50 2.03 15.58
CA LEU A 61 -0.93 1.68 14.27
C LEU A 61 -1.59 2.41 13.08
N GLY A 62 -2.73 3.08 13.27
CA GLY A 62 -3.35 3.99 12.30
C GLY A 62 -4.05 3.32 11.11
N TYR A 63 -4.94 2.35 11.38
CA TYR A 63 -5.66 1.45 10.43
C TYR A 63 -6.56 2.09 9.34
N GLN A 64 -6.30 3.32 8.92
CA GLN A 64 -6.99 3.97 7.80
C GLN A 64 -6.87 3.18 6.49
N TRP A 65 -5.76 2.45 6.31
CA TRP A 65 -5.52 1.65 5.10
C TRP A 65 -6.39 0.39 5.01
N ALA A 66 -7.03 -0.04 6.10
CA ALA A 66 -7.96 -1.17 6.06
C ALA A 66 -9.16 -0.88 5.16
N ALA A 67 -9.60 0.39 5.10
CA ALA A 67 -10.67 0.87 4.23
C ALA A 67 -10.15 1.72 3.05
N ALA A 68 -8.88 1.55 2.67
CA ALA A 68 -8.32 2.27 1.54
C ALA A 68 -8.82 1.68 0.22
N GLU A 69 -9.39 2.55 -0.58
CA GLU A 69 -9.92 2.29 -1.91
C GLU A 69 -9.17 3.14 -2.94
N ASN A 70 -9.41 2.86 -4.22
CA ASN A 70 -8.81 3.62 -5.33
C ASN A 70 -7.27 3.71 -5.25
N ILE A 71 -6.62 2.64 -4.78
CA ILE A 71 -5.17 2.59 -4.63
C ILE A 71 -4.53 2.44 -6.01
N LEU A 72 -3.71 3.41 -6.39
CA LEU A 72 -3.02 3.45 -7.68
C LEU A 72 -1.54 3.77 -7.48
N LEU A 73 -0.67 3.22 -8.33
CA LEU A 73 0.73 3.64 -8.42
C LEU A 73 0.82 5.07 -8.97
N THR A 74 1.67 5.89 -8.36
CA THR A 74 2.10 7.16 -8.96
C THR A 74 3.10 6.91 -10.09
N LYS A 75 3.44 7.96 -10.85
CA LYS A 75 4.57 7.90 -11.80
C LYS A 75 5.87 7.43 -11.14
N ARG A 76 6.11 7.87 -9.90
CA ARG A 76 7.27 7.42 -9.11
C ARG A 76 7.13 5.95 -8.71
N GLY A 77 5.97 5.52 -8.25
CA GLY A 77 5.70 4.12 -7.91
C GLY A 77 5.92 3.18 -9.09
N LYS A 78 5.49 3.58 -10.30
CA LYS A 78 5.75 2.81 -11.54
C LYS A 78 7.24 2.54 -11.76
N ALA A 79 8.12 3.49 -11.43
CA ALA A 79 9.56 3.33 -11.63
C ALA A 79 10.20 2.23 -10.77
N PHE A 80 9.51 1.81 -9.70
CA PHE A 80 9.94 0.71 -8.83
C PHE A 80 9.30 -0.63 -9.16
N LYS A 81 8.38 -0.66 -10.12
CA LYS A 81 7.81 -1.91 -10.61
C LYS A 81 8.87 -2.56 -11.50
N SER A 82 9.41 -3.72 -11.08
CA SER A 82 10.32 -4.44 -11.95
C SER A 82 9.57 -4.85 -13.21
N VAL A 83 10.26 -4.77 -14.35
CA VAL A 83 9.78 -5.30 -15.63
C VAL A 83 9.63 -6.81 -15.52
#